data_AF-A0A938F8F5-F1
#
_entry.id   AF-A0A938F8F5-F1
#
_cell.length_a   1.000
_cell.length_b   1.000
_cell.length_c   1.000
_cell.angle_alpha   90.00
_cell.angle_beta   90.00
_cell.angle_gamma   90.00
#
_symmetry.space_group_name_H-M   'P 1'
#
loop_
_entity.id
_entity.type
_entity.pdbx_description
1 polymer ?
#
loop_
_entity_poly.entity_id
_entity_poly.type
_entity_poly.pdbx_seq_one_letter_code
_entity_poly.pdbx_strand_id
1 'polypeptide(L)'
;FDGYEPWHGELRTRPTGSLVSDRRGTVTSYALFSLQERGTIFVQVGDEVYEGMVVGENSRPEDMDVNSCREKKLTNIRSATADELERLIPPKMLNMEQALEFCREDECIEVTPTTVRVRKVVLDQNERARLTSKAKKANLDS
;
A
#
# COMPACT_ATOMS: atom_id res chain seq x y z
N PHE A 1 19.33 22.16 -15.55
CA PHE A 1 20.41 21.16 -15.51
C PHE A 1 21.72 21.91 -15.39
N ASP A 2 22.53 21.63 -14.36
CA ASP A 2 23.71 22.44 -13.97
C ASP A 2 25.00 21.61 -13.77
N GLY A 3 25.01 20.34 -14.21
CA GLY A 3 26.14 19.41 -14.07
C GLY A 3 25.79 18.15 -13.26
N TYR A 4 26.80 17.32 -13.02
CA TYR A 4 26.71 16.12 -12.19
C TYR A 4 27.58 16.29 -10.95
N GLU A 5 27.06 15.89 -9.79
CA GLU A 5 27.77 15.93 -8.52
C GLU A 5 28.09 14.51 -8.02
N PRO A 6 29.06 14.35 -7.08
CA PRO A 6 29.37 13.06 -6.48
C PRO A 6 28.14 12.42 -5.82
N TRP A 7 28.09 11.09 -5.80
CA TRP A 7 27.00 10.36 -5.14
C TRP A 7 26.98 10.63 -3.62
N HIS A 8 25.84 11.08 -3.10
CA HIS A 8 25.68 11.49 -1.70
C HIS A 8 25.14 10.39 -0.77
N GLY A 9 25.07 9.14 -1.22
CA GLY A 9 24.56 8.01 -0.44
C GLY A 9 23.11 7.64 -0.76
N GLU A 10 22.57 6.67 -0.03
CA GLU A 10 21.23 6.10 -0.28
C GLU A 10 20.13 7.10 0.11
N LEU A 11 19.35 7.52 -0.87
CA LEU A 11 18.27 8.48 -0.67
C LEU A 11 17.01 7.74 -0.20
N ARG A 12 16.68 7.86 1.08
CA ARG A 12 15.35 7.46 1.57
C ARG A 12 14.30 8.43 1.03
N THR A 13 13.56 8.00 0.01
CA THR A 13 12.58 8.83 -0.71
C THR A 13 11.38 9.23 0.13
N ARG A 14 10.99 8.42 1.14
CA ARG A 14 9.91 8.76 2.09
C ARG A 14 10.08 8.10 3.47
N PRO A 15 9.60 8.73 4.58
CA PRO A 15 9.68 8.16 5.93
C PRO A 15 8.61 7.09 6.23
N THR A 16 7.61 6.93 5.36
CA THR A 16 6.40 6.09 5.56
C THR A 16 6.44 4.82 4.72
N GLY A 17 5.88 3.73 5.23
CA GLY A 17 5.75 2.45 4.53
C GLY A 17 4.52 2.38 3.62
N SER A 18 4.36 1.26 2.94
CA SER A 18 3.17 0.92 2.14
C SER A 18 2.25 -0.02 2.91
N LEU A 19 0.94 0.23 2.83
CA LEU A 19 -0.08 -0.78 3.11
C LEU A 19 -0.28 -1.60 1.83
N VAL A 20 0.03 -2.88 1.88
CA VAL A 20 0.08 -3.76 0.69
C VAL A 20 -1.01 -4.83 0.81
N SER A 21 -1.80 -5.01 -0.24
CA SER A 21 -2.85 -6.04 -0.23
C SER A 21 -2.24 -7.44 -0.26
N ASP A 22 -2.71 -8.32 0.63
CA ASP A 22 -2.22 -9.71 0.74
C ASP A 22 -2.92 -10.69 -0.20
N ARG A 23 -4.00 -10.27 -0.87
CA ARG A 23 -4.84 -11.14 -1.70
C ARG A 23 -5.61 -10.37 -2.76
N ARG A 24 -6.21 -11.10 -3.70
CA ARG A 24 -7.18 -10.54 -4.64
C ARG A 24 -8.60 -10.53 -4.06
N GLY A 25 -9.36 -9.49 -4.37
CA GLY A 25 -10.78 -9.39 -4.08
C GLY A 25 -11.27 -7.95 -4.11
N THR A 26 -12.51 -7.78 -3.69
CA THR A 26 -13.18 -6.47 -3.62
C THR A 26 -12.97 -5.83 -2.25
N VAL A 27 -12.60 -4.54 -2.24
CA VAL A 27 -12.40 -3.78 -1.01
C VAL A 27 -13.72 -3.59 -0.26
N THR A 28 -13.72 -3.89 1.04
CA THR A 28 -14.90 -3.74 1.91
C THR A 28 -14.77 -2.53 2.84
N SER A 29 -15.89 -1.88 3.15
CA SER A 29 -15.93 -0.78 4.13
C SER A 29 -15.40 -1.21 5.50
N TYR A 30 -15.72 -2.44 5.92
CA TYR A 30 -15.28 -3.01 7.18
C TYR A 30 -13.75 -3.15 7.26
N ALA A 31 -13.10 -3.56 6.18
CA ALA A 31 -11.64 -3.62 6.14
C ALA A 31 -11.05 -2.20 6.22
N LEU A 32 -11.53 -1.28 5.40
CA LEU A 32 -11.03 0.10 5.36
C LEU A 32 -11.16 0.83 6.70
N PHE A 33 -12.25 0.62 7.43
CA PHE A 33 -12.45 1.24 8.75
C PHE A 33 -11.32 0.91 9.73
N SER A 34 -10.78 -0.31 9.68
CA SER A 34 -9.64 -0.70 10.52
C SER A 34 -8.28 -0.30 9.93
N LEU A 35 -8.19 -0.12 8.61
CA LEU A 35 -6.95 0.22 7.93
C LEU A 35 -6.66 1.72 7.97
N GLN A 36 -7.68 2.58 7.97
CA GLN A 36 -7.51 4.03 8.06
C GLN A 36 -6.85 4.48 9.38
N GLU A 37 -6.94 3.69 10.45
CA GLU A 37 -6.21 3.95 11.70
C GLU A 37 -4.70 3.69 11.56
N ARG A 38 -4.29 2.91 10.55
CA ARG A 38 -2.90 2.55 10.29
C ARG A 38 -2.22 3.51 9.31
N GLY A 39 -3.00 4.33 8.60
CA GLY A 39 -2.50 5.38 7.73
C GLY A 39 -3.50 5.79 6.65
N THR A 40 -3.00 6.38 5.56
CA THR A 40 -3.83 7.00 4.52
C THR A 40 -4.23 5.97 3.48
N ILE A 41 -5.53 5.85 3.20
CA ILE A 41 -6.05 4.88 2.21
C ILE A 41 -6.04 5.48 0.80
N PHE A 42 -5.72 4.66 -0.21
CA PHE A 42 -5.69 5.04 -1.62
C PHE A 42 -6.79 4.39 -2.47
N VAL A 43 -7.56 3.47 -1.89
CA VAL A 43 -8.62 2.72 -2.56
C VAL A 43 -9.99 3.00 -1.96
N GLN A 44 -11.04 2.86 -2.77
CA GLN A 44 -12.43 3.02 -2.36
C GLN A 44 -13.08 1.66 -2.07
N VAL A 45 -14.21 1.71 -1.34
CA VAL A 45 -15.07 0.54 -1.15
C VAL A 45 -15.60 0.11 -2.51
N GLY A 46 -15.47 -1.18 -2.83
CA GLY A 46 -15.84 -1.73 -4.14
C GLY A 46 -14.69 -1.81 -5.14
N ASP A 47 -13.52 -1.23 -4.86
CA ASP A 47 -12.37 -1.36 -5.75
C ASP A 47 -11.85 -2.80 -5.78
N GLU A 48 -11.47 -3.26 -6.97
CA GLU A 48 -10.80 -4.54 -7.16
C GLU A 48 -9.30 -4.40 -6.88
N VAL A 49 -8.82 -5.15 -5.88
CA VAL A 49 -7.41 -5.21 -5.49
C VAL A 49 -6.82 -6.58 -5.80
N TYR A 50 -5.50 -6.64 -5.86
CA TYR A 50 -4.75 -7.89 -6.04
C TYR A 50 -3.54 -7.93 -5.12
N GLU A 51 -3.02 -9.13 -4.88
CA GLU A 51 -1.85 -9.33 -4.03
C GLU A 51 -0.66 -8.46 -4.47
N GLY A 52 -0.04 -7.76 -3.52
CA GLY A 52 1.07 -6.84 -3.75
C GLY A 52 0.69 -5.48 -4.34
N MET A 53 -0.60 -5.20 -4.57
CA MET A 53 -1.08 -3.85 -4.85
C MET A 53 -0.96 -2.98 -3.59
N VAL A 54 -0.46 -1.75 -3.71
CA VAL A 54 -0.44 -0.79 -2.61
C VAL A 54 -1.83 -0.16 -2.46
N VAL A 55 -2.42 -0.32 -1.29
CA VAL A 55 -3.79 0.15 -0.96
C VAL A 55 -3.78 1.38 -0.06
N GLY A 56 -2.61 1.80 0.41
CA GLY A 56 -2.44 2.97 1.25
C GLY A 56 -1.00 3.22 1.68
N GLU A 57 -0.81 4.32 2.39
CA GLU A 57 0.43 4.71 3.05
C GLU A 57 0.36 4.34 4.52
N ASN A 58 1.37 3.63 5.02
CA ASN A 58 1.49 3.29 6.43
C ASN A 58 2.03 4.50 7.22
N SER A 59 1.42 4.79 8.37
CA SER A 59 1.91 5.79 9.32
C SER A 59 3.31 5.49 9.88
N ARG A 60 3.76 4.24 9.75
CA ARG A 60 5.09 3.79 10.17
C ARG A 60 6.01 3.53 8.98
N PRO A 61 7.35 3.53 9.15
CA PRO A 61 8.30 3.36 8.05
C PRO A 61 8.26 2.00 7.34
N GLU A 62 7.85 0.95 8.06
CA GLU A 62 7.75 -0.41 7.56
C GLU A 62 6.53 -0.63 6.67
N ASP A 63 6.68 -1.47 5.66
CA ASP A 63 5.54 -1.95 4.89
C ASP A 63 4.72 -2.94 5.72
N MET A 64 3.42 -2.96 5.45
CA MET A 64 2.49 -3.84 6.15
C MET A 64 1.54 -4.51 5.16
N ASP A 65 1.60 -5.84 5.12
CA ASP A 65 0.64 -6.64 4.38
C ASP A 65 -0.71 -6.66 5.11
N VAL A 66 -1.78 -6.37 4.38
CA VAL A 66 -3.12 -6.17 4.92
C VAL A 66 -4.17 -6.85 4.05
N ASN A 67 -5.20 -7.38 4.71
CA ASN A 67 -6.39 -7.88 4.03
C ASN A 67 -7.44 -6.77 3.90
N SER A 68 -7.48 -6.15 2.73
CA SER A 68 -8.45 -5.11 2.36
C SER A 68 -9.83 -5.66 1.93
N CYS A 69 -9.96 -6.98 1.77
CA CYS A 69 -11.18 -7.66 1.35
C CYS A 69 -11.93 -8.32 2.52
N ARG A 70 -11.54 -8.01 3.77
CA ARG A 70 -12.07 -8.69 4.95
C ARG A 70 -13.55 -8.36 5.14
N GLU A 71 -14.38 -9.39 5.14
CA GLU A 71 -15.80 -9.25 5.45
C GLU A 71 -16.06 -9.17 6.97
N LYS A 72 -17.16 -8.50 7.32
CA LYS A 72 -17.63 -8.40 8.70
C LYS A 72 -18.22 -9.75 9.12
N LYS A 73 -17.72 -10.34 10.22
CA LYS A 73 -18.33 -11.56 10.77
C LYS A 73 -19.71 -11.23 11.32
N LEU A 74 -20.76 -11.82 10.74
CA LEU A 74 -22.16 -11.68 11.15
C LEU A 74 -22.39 -12.31 12.53
N THR A 75 -22.04 -11.59 13.59
CA THR A 75 -22.48 -11.88 14.96
C THR A 75 -23.44 -10.78 15.40
N ASN A 76 -24.72 -10.97 15.05
CA ASN A 76 -25.90 -10.28 15.62
C ASN A 76 -25.80 -8.75 15.84
N ILE A 77 -25.49 -7.96 14.82
CA ILE A 77 -25.69 -6.50 14.85
C ILE A 77 -26.50 -6.09 13.61
N ARG A 78 -27.61 -5.37 13.86
CA ARG A 78 -28.54 -4.81 12.86
C ARG A 78 -27.82 -3.85 11.90
N SER A 79 -28.29 -3.82 10.66
CA SER A 79 -27.81 -3.07 9.50
C SER A 79 -27.28 -1.66 9.83
N ALA A 80 -25.96 -1.48 9.74
CA ALA A 80 -25.24 -0.20 9.96
C ALA A 80 -24.28 0.13 8.80
N THR A 81 -24.56 -0.36 7.59
CA THR A 81 -23.65 -0.23 6.45
C THR A 81 -23.51 1.23 5.99
N ALA A 82 -24.59 2.02 6.07
CA ALA A 82 -24.55 3.45 5.71
C ALA A 82 -23.76 4.28 6.74
N ASP A 83 -24.01 4.08 8.03
CA ASP A 83 -23.28 4.76 9.12
C ASP A 83 -21.78 4.45 9.11
N GLU A 84 -21.38 3.23 8.73
CA GLU A 84 -19.96 2.88 8.59
C GLU A 84 -19.29 3.64 7.43
N LEU A 85 -19.99 3.84 6.30
CA LEU A 85 -19.47 4.61 5.16
C LEU A 85 -19.29 6.09 5.49
N GLU A 86 -20.22 6.70 6.23
CA GLU A 86 -20.10 8.10 6.67
C GLU A 86 -18.90 8.35 7.59
N ARG A 87 -18.42 7.32 8.28
CA ARG A 87 -17.27 7.39 9.20
C ARG A 87 -15.92 7.13 8.52
N LEU A 88 -15.91 6.69 7.26
CA LEU A 88 -14.68 6.46 6.53
C LEU A 88 -14.05 7.80 6.12
N ILE A 89 -12.75 7.90 6.34
CA ILE A 89 -11.97 9.04 5.81
C ILE A 89 -11.91 8.86 4.28
N PRO A 90 -12.25 9.89 3.48
CA PRO A 90 -12.16 9.80 2.03
C PRO A 90 -10.75 9.40 1.58
N PRO A 91 -10.60 8.44 0.66
CA PRO A 91 -9.28 7.99 0.23
C PRO A 91 -8.56 9.06 -0.58
N LYS A 92 -7.24 9.11 -0.43
CA LYS A 92 -6.34 9.96 -1.20
C LYS A 92 -6.09 9.29 -2.55
N MET A 93 -6.81 9.71 -3.57
CA MET A 93 -6.58 9.26 -4.95
C MET A 93 -5.26 9.85 -5.45
N LEU A 94 -4.31 8.99 -5.79
CA LEU A 94 -3.03 9.41 -6.36
C LEU A 94 -3.16 9.64 -7.86
N ASN A 95 -2.70 10.80 -8.33
CA ASN A 95 -2.44 11.01 -9.76
C ASN A 95 -1.06 10.43 -10.15
N MET A 96 -0.70 10.52 -11.43
CA MET A 96 0.57 9.97 -11.94
C MET A 96 1.81 10.57 -11.27
N GLU A 97 1.85 11.89 -11.10
CA GLU A 97 2.98 12.59 -10.49
C GLU A 97 3.13 12.22 -9.01
N GLN A 98 2.01 12.17 -8.29
CA GLN A 98 1.97 11.76 -6.88
C GLN A 98 2.34 10.28 -6.71
N ALA A 99 1.96 9.41 -7.65
CA ALA A 99 2.37 8.02 -7.65
C ALA A 99 3.87 7.86 -7.92
N LEU A 100 4.45 8.70 -8.79
CA LEU A 100 5.90 8.77 -9.04
C LEU A 100 6.67 9.24 -7.81
N GLU A 101 6.18 10.29 -7.14
CA GLU A 101 6.79 10.77 -5.90
C GLU A 101 6.67 9.74 -4.77
N PHE A 102 5.56 9.00 -4.73
CA PHE A 102 5.37 7.95 -3.75
C PHE A 102 6.29 6.75 -4.01
N CYS A 103 6.36 6.22 -5.23
CA CYS A 103 6.99 4.94 -5.56
C CYS A 103 8.44 4.78 -5.04
N ARG A 104 8.72 3.64 -4.38
CA ARG A 104 10.07 3.21 -3.96
C ARG A 104 10.74 2.28 -4.97
N GLU A 105 12.01 1.94 -4.73
CA GLU A 105 12.81 1.06 -5.59
C GLU A 105 12.23 -0.37 -5.73
N ASP A 106 11.56 -0.87 -4.70
CA ASP A 106 10.89 -2.19 -4.71
C ASP A 106 9.43 -2.11 -5.16
N GLU A 107 9.00 -0.95 -5.64
CA GLU A 107 7.66 -0.64 -6.12
C GLU A 107 7.69 -0.25 -7.61
N CYS A 108 6.56 -0.39 -8.27
CA CYS A 108 6.36 0.12 -9.61
C CYS A 108 4.95 0.69 -9.78
N ILE A 109 4.81 1.54 -10.78
CA ILE A 109 3.53 2.15 -11.13
C ILE A 109 2.92 1.34 -12.27
N GLU A 110 1.72 0.84 -12.02
CA GLU A 110 0.87 0.26 -13.04
C GLU A 110 0.00 1.38 -13.63
N VAL A 111 0.19 1.67 -14.92
CA VAL A 111 -0.57 2.68 -15.63
C VAL A 111 -1.46 2.00 -16.67
N THR A 112 -2.75 2.30 -16.59
CA THR A 112 -3.73 2.00 -17.63
C THR A 112 -4.32 3.32 -18.14
N PRO A 113 -5.06 3.33 -19.26
CA PRO A 113 -5.69 4.56 -19.75
C PRO A 113 -6.66 5.21 -18.75
N THR A 114 -7.16 4.45 -17.79
CA THR A 114 -8.18 4.89 -16.82
C THR A 114 -7.70 4.94 -15.38
N THR A 115 -6.60 4.24 -15.05
CA THR A 115 -6.15 4.09 -13.66
C THR A 115 -4.63 4.15 -13.55
N VAL A 116 -4.17 4.76 -12.47
CA VAL A 116 -2.78 4.74 -12.02
C VAL A 116 -2.77 4.07 -10.65
N ARG A 117 -1.95 3.04 -10.49
CA ARG A 117 -1.82 2.29 -9.23
C ARG A 117 -0.36 2.10 -8.89
N VAL A 118 -0.06 2.02 -7.59
CA VAL A 118 1.25 1.60 -7.11
C VAL A 118 1.15 0.14 -6.66
N ARG A 119 2.19 -0.63 -6.94
CA ARG A 119 2.29 -2.06 -6.58
C ARG A 119 3.73 -2.39 -6.26
N LYS A 120 3.94 -3.47 -5.51
CA LYS A 120 5.26 -4.06 -5.33
C LYS A 120 5.73 -4.71 -6.63
N VAL A 121 7.04 -4.67 -6.88
CA VAL A 121 7.66 -5.40 -8.01
C VAL A 121 7.43 -6.90 -7.80
N VAL A 122 7.79 -7.40 -6.62
CA VAL A 122 7.51 -8.78 -6.17
C VAL A 122 6.17 -8.81 -5.46
N LEU A 123 5.23 -9.57 -6.02
CA LEU A 123 3.85 -9.60 -5.53
C LEU A 123 3.68 -10.43 -4.27
N ASP A 124 4.29 -11.61 -4.26
CA ASP A 124 4.15 -12.58 -3.18
C ASP A 124 4.83 -12.06 -1.92
N GLN A 125 4.07 -12.01 -0.82
CA GLN A 125 4.58 -11.51 0.47
C GLN A 125 5.72 -12.38 1.04
N ASN A 126 5.68 -13.70 0.83
CA ASN A 126 6.69 -14.62 1.33
C ASN A 126 8.00 -14.45 0.55
N GLU A 127 7.90 -14.24 -0.76
CA GLU A 127 9.04 -13.93 -1.62
C GLU A 127 9.68 -12.59 -1.22
N ARG A 128 8.87 -11.54 -0.97
CA ARG A 128 9.36 -10.27 -0.43
C ARG A 128 10.10 -10.43 0.90
N ALA A 129 9.53 -11.21 1.83
CA ALA A 129 10.15 -11.48 3.12
C ALA A 129 11.49 -12.21 2.97
N ARG A 130 11.57 -13.17 2.05
CA ARG A 130 12.80 -13.91 1.73
C ARG A 130 13.88 -12.99 1.13
N LEU A 131 13.53 -12.14 0.18
CA LEU A 131 14.45 -11.19 -0.45
C LEU A 131 14.98 -10.17 0.57
N THR A 132 14.09 -9.62 1.40
CA THR A 132 14.46 -8.69 2.48
C THR A 132 15.43 -9.35 3.46
N SER A 133 15.16 -10.59 3.86
CA SER A 133 16.04 -11.34 4.78
C SER A 133 17.40 -11.62 4.17
N LYS A 134 17.46 -11.94 2.86
CA LYS A 134 18.70 -12.17 2.13
C LYS A 134 19.53 -10.89 2.00
N ALA A 135 18.90 -9.75 1.69
CA ALA A 135 19.56 -8.45 1.60
C ALA A 135 20.14 -8.01 2.96
N LYS A 136 19.37 -8.17 4.04
CA LYS A 136 19.85 -7.89 5.41
C LYS A 136 21.09 -8.73 5.77
N LYS A 137 21.12 -10.00 5.38
CA LYS A 137 22.27 -10.87 5.63
C LYS A 137 23.50 -10.42 4.83
N ALA A 138 23.32 -10.10 3.54
CA ALA A 138 24.41 -9.62 2.70
C ALA A 138 25.05 -8.33 3.24
N ASN A 139 24.25 -7.40 3.76
CA ASN A 139 24.73 -6.14 4.35
C ASN A 139 25.41 -6.32 5.71
N LEU A 140 25.19 -7.43 6.42
CA LEU A 140 25.91 -7.76 7.66
C LEU A 140 27.29 -8.35 7.38
N ASP A 141 27.47 -8.97 6.22
CA ASP A 141 28.69 -9.68 5.82
C ASP A 141 29.68 -8.76 5.03
N SER A 142 29.32 -7.49 4.82
CA SER A 142 30.08 -6.46 4.08
C SER A 142 30.49 -5.30 4.98
#